data_AF-A0A843F9Q7-F1
#
_entry.id   AF-A0A843F9Q7-F1
#
_cell.length_a   1.000
_cell.length_b   1.000
_cell.length_c   1.000
_cell.angle_alpha   90.00
_cell.angle_beta   90.00
_cell.angle_gamma   90.00
#
_symmetry.space_group_name_H-M   'P 1'
#
loop_
_entity.id
_entity.type
_entity.pdbx_description
1 polymer ?
#
loop_
_entity_poly.entity_id
_entity_poly.type
_entity_poly.pdbx_seq_one_letter_code
_entity_poly.pdbx_strand_id
1 'polypeptide(L)' 'MLNSGNCTDCTTCGSCQQTPNVDTPILFCMNCQPSDAPCLSACRENAVEVLGGAITINSEKCNKCGDCVEVCPFGIIKI' A
#
# COMPACT_ATOMS: atom_id res chain seq x y z
N MET A 1 -24.64 -4.59 33.32
CA MET A 1 -23.26 -4.98 33.64
C MET A 1 -22.55 -5.23 32.33
N LEU A 2 -21.71 -4.27 31.91
CA LEU A 2 -20.87 -4.40 30.72
C LEU A 2 -19.78 -5.40 31.09
N ASN A 3 -19.95 -6.64 30.65
CA ASN A 3 -18.94 -7.66 30.82
C ASN A 3 -17.83 -7.34 29.81
N SER A 4 -16.72 -6.82 30.31
CA SER A 4 -15.49 -6.59 29.57
C SER A 4 -14.91 -7.91 29.09
N GLY A 5 -15.55 -8.53 28.09
CA GLY A 5 -14.98 -9.63 27.34
C GLY A 5 -13.81 -9.09 26.54
N ASN A 6 -12.60 -9.60 26.83
CA ASN A 6 -11.43 -9.31 26.05
C ASN A 6 -11.70 -9.75 24.60
N CYS A 7 -11.79 -8.79 23.69
CA CYS A 7 -11.91 -9.10 22.27
C CYS A 7 -10.56 -9.62 21.79
N THR A 8 -10.28 -10.91 22.03
CA THR A 8 -9.03 -11.58 21.65
C THR A 8 -9.00 -12.01 20.20
N ASP A 9 -10.16 -12.05 19.54
CA ASP A 9 -10.33 -12.50 18.16
C ASP A 9 -11.58 -11.90 17.49
N CYS A 10 -11.56 -11.84 16.15
CA CYS A 10 -12.59 -11.16 15.35
C CYS A 10 -13.94 -11.84 15.26
N THR A 11 -14.01 -13.10 15.68
CA THR A 11 -15.21 -13.92 15.69
C THR A 11 -16.16 -13.54 16.81
N THR A 12 -15.69 -12.84 17.84
CA THR A 12 -16.41 -12.71 19.11
C THR A 12 -17.20 -11.42 19.24
N CYS A 13 -16.79 -10.31 18.61
CA CYS A 13 -17.46 -9.00 18.77
C CYS A 13 -18.12 -8.44 17.48
N GLY A 14 -18.01 -9.14 16.34
CA GLY A 14 -18.73 -8.79 15.10
C GLY A 14 -18.45 -7.40 14.50
N SER A 15 -17.57 -6.62 15.12
CA SER A 15 -17.29 -5.21 14.79
C SER A 15 -15.84 -5.01 14.35
N CYS A 16 -15.18 -6.07 13.91
CA CYS A 16 -13.80 -6.00 13.46
C CYS A 16 -13.66 -5.14 12.21
N GLN A 17 -13.38 -3.86 12.43
CA GLN A 17 -12.66 -3.00 11.49
C GLN A 17 -11.18 -3.40 11.39
N GLN A 18 -10.84 -4.67 11.65
CA GLN A 18 -9.48 -5.16 11.45
C GLN A 18 -9.26 -5.19 9.94
N THR A 19 -8.70 -4.10 9.43
CA THR A 19 -8.07 -4.11 8.12
C THR A 19 -7.09 -5.27 8.14
N PRO A 20 -7.11 -6.16 7.13
CA PRO A 20 -6.12 -7.22 7.06
C PRO A 20 -4.74 -6.57 7.23
N ASN A 21 -3.96 -7.06 8.20
CA ASN A 21 -2.53 -6.76 8.27
C ASN A 21 -1.90 -7.39 7.02
N VAL A 22 -1.99 -6.66 5.91
CA VAL A 22 -1.22 -6.96 4.72
C VAL A 22 0.12 -6.29 4.98
N ASP A 23 1.05 -7.03 5.60
CA ASP A 23 2.39 -6.54 5.99
C ASP A 23 3.21 -5.98 4.81
N THR A 24 2.71 -6.10 3.58
CA THR A 24 3.07 -5.23 2.47
C THR A 24 1.82 -4.95 1.65
N PRO A 25 1.24 -3.73 1.70
CA PRO A 25 0.26 -3.36 0.71
C PRO A 25 0.99 -3.35 -0.64
N ILE A 26 0.84 -4.45 -1.40
CA ILE A 26 1.15 -4.45 -2.82
C ILE A 26 0.20 -3.41 -3.39
N LEU A 27 0.72 -2.19 -3.55
CA LEU A 27 -0.09 -1.07 -4.00
C LEU A 27 -0.39 -1.32 -5.47
N PHE A 28 -1.60 -1.74 -5.82
CA PHE A 28 -2.04 -1.74 -7.20
C PHE A 28 -2.65 -0.36 -7.52
N CYS A 29 -1.85 0.54 -8.08
CA CYS A 29 -2.30 1.87 -8.48
C CYS A 29 -2.60 1.92 -9.98
N MET A 30 -3.81 2.35 -10.34
CA MET A 30 -4.26 2.50 -11.73
C MET A 30 -4.57 3.96 -12.12
N ASN A 31 -4.16 4.93 -11.30
CA ASN A 31 -4.56 6.32 -11.48
C ASN A 31 -3.75 7.08 -12.54
N CYS A 32 -2.62 6.51 -12.98
CA CYS A 32 -1.80 7.04 -14.06
C CYS A 32 -1.65 5.98 -15.15
N GLN A 33 -1.49 6.43 -16.40
CA GLN A 33 -0.95 5.55 -17.44
C GLN A 33 0.51 5.22 -17.10
N PRO A 34 0.96 3.97 -17.28
CA PRO A 34 2.34 3.57 -16.96
C PRO A 34 3.42 4.38 -17.67
N SER A 35 3.15 4.92 -18.87
CA SER A 35 4.07 5.77 -19.63
C SER A 35 4.37 7.10 -18.94
N ASP A 36 3.42 7.62 -18.18
CA ASP A 36 3.43 9.00 -17.66
C ASP A 36 3.38 9.04 -16.13
N ALA A 37 3.54 7.88 -15.47
CA ALA A 37 3.48 7.81 -14.03
C ALA A 37 4.78 8.36 -13.38
N PRO A 38 4.72 9.47 -12.62
CA PRO A 38 5.93 10.08 -12.06
C PRO A 38 6.59 9.20 -11.00
N CYS A 39 5.85 8.31 -10.34
CA CYS A 39 6.40 7.37 -9.37
C CYS A 39 7.34 6.33 -10.00
N LEU A 40 7.14 5.98 -11.28
CA LEU A 40 8.03 5.06 -12.01
C LEU A 40 9.39 5.71 -12.29
N SER A 41 9.40 6.99 -12.70
CA SER A 41 10.63 7.72 -12.99
C SER A 41 11.35 8.22 -11.74
N ALA A 42 10.63 8.46 -10.64
CA ALA A 42 11.22 8.90 -9.38
C ALA A 42 11.92 7.77 -8.60
N CYS A 43 11.54 6.51 -8.81
CA CYS A 43 12.08 5.40 -8.04
C CYS A 43 13.48 4.99 -8.53
N ARG A 44 14.52 5.43 -7.80
CA ARG A 44 15.93 5.11 -8.11
C ARG A 44 16.28 3.63 -8.01
N GLU A 45 15.64 2.92 -7.09
CA GLU A 45 15.85 1.48 -6.87
C GLU A 45 15.10 0.60 -7.89
N ASN A 46 14.30 1.19 -8.78
CA ASN A 46 13.40 0.47 -9.68
C ASN A 46 12.48 -0.52 -8.92
N ALA A 47 12.06 -0.12 -7.72
CA ALA A 47 11.12 -0.87 -6.90
C ALA A 47 9.66 -0.64 -7.35
N VAL A 48 9.36 0.47 -8.01
CA VAL A 48 8.05 0.72 -8.63
C VAL A 48 8.06 0.08 -10.02
N GLU A 49 7.14 -0.85 -10.27
CA GLU A 49 7.06 -1.63 -11.52
C GLU A 49 5.61 -1.70 -12.03
N VAL A 50 5.41 -2.20 -13.25
CA VAL A 50 4.09 -2.28 -13.89
C VAL A 50 3.72 -3.75 -14.10
N LEU A 51 2.71 -4.23 -13.38
CA LEU A 51 2.19 -5.58 -13.50
C LEU A 51 0.74 -5.54 -13.97
N GLY A 52 0.47 -6.12 -15.15
CA GLY A 52 -0.89 -6.18 -15.71
C GLY A 52 -1.51 -4.81 -16.00
N GLY A 53 -0.69 -3.78 -16.22
CA GLY A 53 -1.13 -2.40 -16.44
C GLY A 53 -1.38 -1.59 -15.16
N ALA A 54 -1.25 -2.20 -13.98
CA ALA A 54 -1.25 -1.51 -12.71
C ALA A 54 0.19 -1.25 -12.25
N ILE A 55 0.41 -0.09 -11.65
CA ILE A 55 1.67 0.25 -10.99
C ILE A 55 1.69 -0.49 -9.65
N THR A 56 2.80 -1.15 -9.33
CA THR A 56 3.03 -1.90 -8.10
C THR A 56 4.38 -1.59 -7.48
N ILE A 57 4.55 -1.90 -6.20
CA ILE A 57 5.80 -1.70 -5.46
C ILE A 57 6.34 -3.06 -5.03
N ASN A 58 7.55 -3.36 -5.48
CA ASN A 58 8.32 -4.50 -5.06
C ASN A 58 8.99 -4.21 -3.71
N SER A 59 8.46 -4.83 -2.65
CA SER A 59 8.94 -4.65 -1.27
C SER A 59 10.36 -5.13 -1.03
N GLU A 60 10.87 -6.06 -1.83
CA GLU A 60 12.25 -6.56 -1.69
C GLU A 60 13.28 -5.55 -2.20
N LYS A 61 12.89 -4.74 -3.19
CA LYS A 61 13.73 -3.67 -3.76
C LYS A 61 13.51 -2.32 -3.07
N CYS A 62 12.33 -2.10 -2.48
CA CYS A 62 11.97 -0.83 -1.88
C CYS A 62 12.77 -0.57 -0.59
N ASN A 63 13.61 0.45 -0.60
CA ASN A 63 14.36 0.92 0.57
C ASN A 63 13.60 1.98 1.41
N LYS A 64 12.33 2.22 1.08
CA LYS A 64 11.45 3.21 1.73
C LYS A 64 11.98 4.66 1.69
N CYS A 65 12.64 5.07 0.61
CA CYS A 65 13.13 6.45 0.46
C CYS A 65 12.03 7.53 0.45
N GLY A 66 10.83 7.21 -0.05
CA GLY A 66 9.70 8.15 -0.11
C GLY A 66 9.59 8.97 -1.39
N ASP A 67 10.57 8.91 -2.29
CA ASP A 67 10.58 9.70 -3.54
C ASP A 67 9.28 9.51 -4.35
N CYS A 68 8.76 8.28 -4.44
CA CYS A 68 7.52 7.98 -5.15
C CYS A 68 6.26 8.57 -4.48
N VAL A 69 6.27 8.75 -3.16
CA VAL A 69 5.17 9.35 -2.39
C VAL A 69 5.12 10.85 -2.65
N GLU A 70 6.28 11.52 -2.62
CA GLU A 70 6.37 12.98 -2.81
C GLU A 70 5.93 13.42 -4.20
N VAL A 71 6.27 12.65 -5.23
CA VAL A 71 5.89 12.97 -6.61
C VAL A 71 4.46 12.55 -6.97
N CYS A 72 3.76 11.80 -6.10
CA CYS A 72 2.42 11.33 -6.39
C CYS A 72 1.41 12.48 -6.21
N PRO A 73 0.77 12.98 -7.29
CA PRO A 73 -0.17 14.10 -7.17
C PRO A 73 -1.44 13.73 -6.40
N PHE A 74 -1.72 12.43 -6.24
CA PHE A 74 -2.90 11.92 -5.54
C PHE A 74 -2.62 11.54 -4.08
N GLY A 75 -1.34 11.44 -3.68
CA GLY A 75 -0.97 11.03 -2.33
C GLY A 75 -1.46 9.64 -1.91
N ILE A 76 -1.73 8.75 -2.89
CA ILE A 76 -2.27 7.40 -2.64
C ILE A 76 -1.17 6.42 -2.23
N ILE A 77 0.06 6.66 -2.69
CA ILE A 77 1.21 5.78 -2.43
C ILE A 77 1.59 5.84 -0.96
N LYS A 78 1.72 4.66 -0.33
CA LYS A 78 2.19 4.47 1.06
C LYS A 78 3.25 3.37 1.08
N ILE A 79 4.31 3.55 1.88
CA ILE A 79 5.50 2.68 1.98
C ILE A 79 5.95 2.53 3.44
#